data_AF-A0AAD7RH72-F1
#
_entry.id   AF-A0AAD7RH72-F1
#
_cell.length_a   1.000
_cell.length_b   1.000
_cell.length_c   1.000
_cell.angle_alpha   90.00
_cell.angle_beta   90.00
_cell.angle_gamma   90.00
#
_symmetry.space_group_name_H-M   'P 1'
#
loop_
_entity.id
_entity.type
_entity.pdbx_description
1 polymer ?
#
loop_
_entity_poly.entity_id
_entity_poly.type
_entity_poly.pdbx_seq_one_letter_code
_entity_poly.pdbx_strand_id
1 'polypeptide(L)'
;MGKKEHMKLYAFKSYIAEALCKSGKSLERMKGRPSSTIAGQYEEKRRKGPAAPIPVPDVRLDATAHWMIMAEKKGRCKVPGCTGTPKVKCRKCDVYLCFTSTSNCFLRFHTE
;
A
#
# COMPACT_ATOMS: atom_id res chain seq x y z
N MET A 1 -24.22 39.28 -10.92
CA MET A 1 -23.41 38.04 -10.85
C MET A 1 -23.49 37.49 -9.44
N GLY A 2 -24.21 36.38 -9.23
CA GLY A 2 -24.33 35.77 -7.90
C GLY A 2 -23.01 35.16 -7.43
N LYS A 3 -22.66 35.35 -6.16
CA LYS A 3 -21.49 34.71 -5.54
C LYS A 3 -21.67 33.20 -5.61
N LYS A 4 -20.69 32.47 -6.15
CA LYS A 4 -20.65 31.01 -6.08
C LYS A 4 -20.42 30.63 -4.63
N GLU A 5 -21.37 29.92 -4.05
CA GLU A 5 -21.24 29.41 -2.69
C GLU A 5 -20.29 28.20 -2.72
N HIS A 6 -19.09 28.38 -2.17
CA HIS A 6 -18.11 27.31 -2.05
C HIS A 6 -18.30 26.60 -0.71
N MET A 7 -18.36 25.26 -0.75
CA MET A 7 -18.38 24.47 0.47
C MET A 7 -17.16 24.78 1.34
N LYS A 8 -17.39 24.89 2.65
CA LYS A 8 -16.32 25.01 3.63
C LYS A 8 -15.41 23.77 3.55
N LEU A 9 -14.10 23.96 3.69
CA LEU A 9 -13.11 22.90 3.53
C LEU A 9 -13.41 21.67 4.41
N TYR A 10 -13.87 21.86 5.65
CA TYR A 10 -14.21 20.75 6.54
C TYR A 10 -15.40 19.94 6.00
N ALA A 11 -16.43 20.60 5.44
CA ALA A 11 -17.60 19.94 4.89
C ALA A 11 -17.24 19.11 3.66
N PHE A 12 -16.40 19.66 2.78
CA PHE A 12 -15.85 18.92 1.64
C PHE A 12 -15.05 17.68 2.09
N LYS A 13 -14.16 17.84 3.08
CA LYS A 13 -13.37 16.72 3.62
C LYS A 13 -14.26 15.65 4.27
N SER A 14 -15.25 16.04 5.06
CA SER A 14 -16.22 15.12 5.67
C SER A 14 -17.00 14.35 4.61
N TYR A 15 -17.47 15.03 3.56
CA TYR A 15 -18.18 14.42 2.44
C TYR A 15 -17.33 13.38 1.70
N ILE A 16 -16.08 13.74 1.35
CA ILE A 16 -15.14 12.82 0.71
C ILE A 16 -14.82 11.64 1.62
N ALA A 17 -14.59 11.88 2.92
CA ALA A 17 -14.33 10.83 3.89
C ALA A 17 -15.49 9.85 4.00
N GLU A 18 -16.73 10.34 4.05
CA GLU A 18 -17.94 9.51 4.08
C GLU A 18 -18.11 8.71 2.79
N ALA A 19 -17.96 9.36 1.63
CA ALA A 19 -18.04 8.71 0.32
C ALA A 19 -17.00 7.60 0.18
N LEU A 20 -15.74 7.84 0.53
CA LEU A 20 -14.67 6.84 0.50
C LEU A 20 -14.89 5.74 1.53
N CYS A 21 -15.42 6.05 2.71
CA CYS A 21 -15.77 5.04 3.71
C CYS A 21 -16.89 4.11 3.24
N LYS A 22 -17.77 4.55 2.34
CA LYS A 22 -18.89 3.75 1.82
C LYS A 22 -18.56 3.09 0.47
N SER A 23 -17.67 3.68 -0.31
CA SER A 23 -17.24 3.15 -1.60
C SER A 23 -16.46 1.84 -1.44
N GLY A 24 -16.77 0.85 -2.28
CA GLY A 24 -16.06 -0.43 -2.32
C GLY A 24 -16.32 -1.40 -1.16
N LYS A 25 -17.20 -1.06 -0.21
CA LYS A 25 -17.68 -2.02 0.79
C LYS A 25 -18.86 -2.80 0.21
N SER A 26 -18.65 -4.09 -0.06
CA SER A 26 -19.78 -5.02 -0.18
C SER A 26 -20.58 -4.95 1.13
N LEU A 27 -21.90 -4.73 1.04
CA LEU A 27 -22.80 -4.78 2.21
C LEU A 27 -22.83 -6.18 2.83
N GLU A 28 -22.31 -7.18 2.13
CA GLU A 28 -21.98 -8.46 2.72
C GLU A 28 -20.73 -8.30 3.59
N ARG A 29 -20.99 -8.19 4.88
CA ARG A 29 -20.00 -8.28 5.95
C ARG A 29 -19.30 -9.63 5.84
N MET A 30 -18.27 -9.74 4.99
CA MET A 30 -17.45 -10.95 4.86
C MET A 30 -16.63 -11.12 6.14
N LYS A 31 -17.26 -11.73 7.14
CA LYS A 31 -16.60 -12.38 8.26
C LYS A 31 -15.85 -13.59 7.67
N GLY A 32 -14.53 -13.56 7.68
CA GLY A 32 -13.75 -14.79 7.81
C GLY A 32 -13.05 -15.38 6.59
N ARG A 33 -12.89 -14.70 5.45
CA ARG A 33 -12.00 -15.22 4.38
C ARG A 33 -10.83 -14.30 4.11
N PRO A 34 -9.59 -14.63 4.54
CA PRO A 34 -8.41 -13.95 4.03
C PRO A 34 -8.36 -14.21 2.52
N SER A 35 -8.38 -13.13 1.73
CA SER A 35 -8.20 -13.23 0.28
C SER A 35 -6.86 -13.91 0.02
N SER A 36 -6.86 -15.01 -0.73
CA SER A 36 -5.64 -15.76 -1.10
C SER A 36 -4.74 -14.97 -2.04
N THR A 37 -5.20 -13.81 -2.52
CA THR A 37 -4.42 -12.91 -3.37
C THR A 37 -3.38 -12.14 -2.56
N ILE A 38 -2.24 -11.91 -3.20
CA ILE A 38 -1.13 -11.09 -2.69
C ILE A 38 -1.63 -9.70 -2.22
N ALA A 39 -2.53 -9.07 -2.98
CA ALA A 39 -3.17 -7.81 -2.61
C ALA A 39 -3.92 -7.89 -1.26
N GLY A 40 -4.67 -8.97 -1.04
CA GLY A 40 -5.39 -9.20 0.23
C GLY A 40 -4.46 -9.36 1.43
N GLN A 41 -3.32 -10.01 1.23
CA GLN A 41 -2.31 -10.20 2.27
C GLN A 41 -1.58 -8.89 2.62
N TYR A 42 -1.38 -7.99 1.65
CA TYR A 42 -0.89 -6.64 1.94
C TYR A 42 -1.88 -5.84 2.79
N GLU A 43 -3.16 -5.87 2.44
CA GLU A 43 -4.22 -5.20 3.20
C GLU A 43 -4.34 -5.75 4.64
N GLU A 44 -4.18 -7.05 4.84
CA GLU A 44 -4.14 -7.63 6.18
C GLU A 44 -2.91 -7.17 6.99
N LYS A 45 -1.73 -7.10 6.36
CA LYS A 45 -0.51 -6.57 7.00
C LYS A 45 -0.65 -5.10 7.40
N ARG A 46 -1.35 -4.28 6.60
CA ARG A 46 -1.61 -2.86 6.95
C ARG A 46 -2.44 -2.71 8.23
N ARG A 47 -3.27 -3.71 8.57
CA ARG A 47 -4.15 -3.67 9.74
C ARG A 47 -3.50 -4.19 11.03
N LYS A 48 -2.32 -4.83 10.96
CA LYS A 48 -1.65 -5.47 12.10
C LYS A 48 -0.52 -4.59 12.67
N GLY A 49 -0.83 -3.82 13.71
CA GLY A 49 0.13 -3.15 14.61
C GLY A 49 0.93 -1.99 13.98
N PRO A 50 1.97 -1.48 14.67
CA PRO A 50 2.87 -0.42 14.16
C PRO A 50 3.80 -0.99 13.08
N ALA A 51 3.23 -1.39 11.94
CA ALA A 51 3.96 -1.77 10.77
C ALA A 51 4.21 -0.51 9.92
N ALA A 52 5.46 -0.33 9.44
CA ALA A 52 5.75 0.71 8.45
C ALA A 52 4.71 0.62 7.31
N PRO A 53 3.99 1.72 7.01
CA PRO A 53 2.83 1.70 6.15
C PRO A 53 3.23 1.24 4.75
N ILE A 54 2.51 0.24 4.24
CA ILE A 54 2.63 -0.15 2.83
C ILE A 54 1.87 0.91 2.01
N PRO A 55 2.48 1.48 0.94
CA PRO A 55 1.80 2.40 0.05
C PRO A 55 0.52 1.81 -0.55
N VAL A 56 -0.42 2.68 -0.89
CA VAL A 56 -1.66 2.26 -1.58
C VAL A 56 -1.34 1.63 -2.95
N PRO A 57 -2.19 0.73 -3.46
CA PRO A 57 -1.99 0.08 -4.75
C PRO A 57 -1.68 1.04 -5.90
N ASP A 58 -2.37 2.19 -5.96
CA ASP A 58 -2.16 3.21 -7.00
C ASP A 58 -0.71 3.71 -7.05
N VAL A 59 -0.06 3.92 -5.91
CA VAL A 59 1.35 4.35 -5.85
C VAL A 59 2.29 3.18 -6.10
N ARG A 60 1.92 2.00 -5.61
CA ARG A 60 2.73 0.78 -5.68
C ARG A 60 2.81 0.21 -7.09
N LEU A 61 1.73 0.32 -7.87
CA LEU A 61 1.55 -0.34 -9.16
C LEU A 61 1.62 0.63 -10.36
N ASP A 62 1.86 1.93 -10.14
CA ASP A 62 1.92 2.92 -11.22
C ASP A 62 3.15 2.82 -12.15
N ALA A 63 4.00 1.80 -11.97
CA ALA A 63 5.19 1.52 -12.77
C ALA A 63 6.15 2.71 -12.96
N THR A 64 6.05 3.76 -12.13
CA THR A 64 6.72 5.03 -12.38
C THR A 64 7.71 5.37 -11.25
N ALA A 65 8.98 5.55 -11.61
CA ALA A 65 10.04 6.01 -10.69
C ALA A 65 10.28 5.12 -9.46
N HIS A 66 10.10 3.80 -9.59
CA HIS A 66 10.45 2.82 -8.56
C HIS A 66 11.92 2.42 -8.69
N TRP A 67 12.80 3.14 -8.00
CA TRP A 67 14.24 2.86 -8.00
C TRP A 67 14.65 2.04 -6.78
N MET A 68 15.50 1.03 -7.00
CA MET A 68 16.19 0.35 -5.91
C MET A 68 17.34 1.20 -5.40
N ILE A 69 17.39 1.40 -4.09
CA ILE A 69 18.47 2.11 -3.42
C ILE A 69 19.01 1.29 -2.25
N MET A 70 20.30 1.42 -1.98
CA MET A 70 20.93 0.84 -0.79
C MET A 70 20.51 1.63 0.44
N ALA A 71 20.04 0.94 1.47
CA ALA A 71 19.78 1.50 2.78
C ALA A 71 20.99 1.27 3.70
N GLU A 72 21.16 2.13 4.70
CA GLU A 72 22.21 1.97 5.72
C GLU A 72 21.99 0.70 6.56
N LYS A 73 20.74 0.44 6.93
CA LYS A 73 20.31 -0.69 7.75
C LYS A 73 19.60 -1.74 6.90
N LYS A 74 19.63 -2.99 7.37
CA LYS A 74 18.78 -4.06 6.81
C LYS A 74 17.35 -3.89 7.34
N GLY A 75 16.37 -4.25 6.52
CA GLY A 75 14.96 -4.28 6.92
C GLY A 75 14.28 -5.56 6.45
N ARG A 76 13.12 -5.88 7.02
CA ARG A 76 12.35 -7.07 6.62
C ARG A 76 11.64 -6.83 5.29
N CYS A 77 11.72 -7.80 4.38
CA CYS A 77 10.99 -7.77 3.12
C CYS A 77 9.48 -7.62 3.36
N LYS A 78 8.85 -6.70 2.63
CA LYS A 78 7.40 -6.43 2.79
C LYS A 78 6.50 -7.40 2.03
N VAL A 79 7.02 -8.11 1.03
CA VAL A 79 6.26 -9.12 0.28
C VAL A 79 5.75 -10.22 1.23
N PRO A 80 4.45 -10.56 1.22
CA PRO A 80 3.88 -11.66 1.98
C PRO A 80 4.60 -12.99 1.70
N GLY A 81 4.77 -13.82 2.73
CA GLY A 81 5.50 -15.09 2.62
C GLY A 81 7.03 -14.99 2.50
N CYS A 82 7.59 -13.79 2.30
CA CYS A 82 9.04 -13.60 2.29
C CYS A 82 9.59 -13.31 3.70
N THR A 83 10.64 -14.02 4.09
CA THR A 83 11.35 -13.84 5.37
C THR A 83 12.68 -13.10 5.23
N GLY A 84 13.03 -12.67 4.00
CA GLY A 84 14.30 -12.02 3.70
C GLY A 84 14.51 -10.68 4.43
N THR A 85 15.77 -10.35 4.66
CA THR A 85 16.21 -9.11 5.33
C THR A 85 17.12 -8.27 4.41
N PRO A 86 16.60 -7.75 3.28
CA PRO A 86 17.40 -7.03 2.31
C PRO A 86 17.96 -5.71 2.88
N LYS A 87 19.11 -5.31 2.33
CA LYS A 87 19.71 -3.97 2.53
C LYS A 87 19.29 -2.99 1.44
N VAL A 88 18.45 -3.42 0.50
CA VAL A 88 17.88 -2.57 -0.56
C VAL A 88 16.42 -2.23 -0.24
N LYS A 89 15.99 -1.03 -0.64
CA LYS A 89 14.61 -0.57 -0.56
C LYS A 89 14.19 0.16 -1.83
N CYS A 90 12.88 0.23 -2.07
CA CYS A 90 12.33 1.12 -3.10
C CYS A 90 12.38 2.57 -2.59
N ARG A 91 12.95 3.49 -3.39
CA ARG A 91 13.03 4.92 -3.03
C ARG A 91 11.66 5.57 -2.88
N LYS A 92 10.73 5.26 -3.78
CA LYS A 92 9.39 5.86 -3.82
C LYS A 92 8.47 5.30 -2.76
N CYS A 93 8.46 3.98 -2.60
CA CYS A 93 7.59 3.29 -1.67
C CYS A 93 8.15 3.20 -0.24
N ASP A 94 9.44 3.52 -0.05
CA ASP A 94 10.19 3.39 1.22
C ASP A 94 10.04 2.01 1.90
N VAL A 95 10.01 0.95 1.10
CA VAL A 95 9.88 -0.44 1.57
C VAL A 95 11.09 -1.28 1.19
N TYR A 96 11.51 -2.13 2.13
CA TYR A 96 12.54 -3.13 1.92
C TYR A 96 12.00 -4.31 1.11
N LEU A 97 12.68 -4.66 0.02
CA LEU A 97 12.26 -5.69 -0.93
C LEU A 97 13.47 -6.52 -1.35
N CYS A 98 13.34 -7.85 -1.40
CA CYS A 98 14.44 -8.70 -1.86
C CYS A 98 14.70 -8.48 -3.35
N PHE A 99 15.98 -8.42 -3.69
CA PHE A 99 16.47 -8.43 -5.06
C PHE A 99 17.72 -9.33 -5.11
N THR A 100 17.48 -10.62 -5.28
CA THR A 100 18.52 -11.67 -5.37
C THR A 100 18.21 -12.56 -6.58
N SER A 101 19.18 -13.37 -7.01
CA SER A 101 19.00 -14.30 -8.13
C SER A 101 17.87 -15.31 -7.90
N THR A 102 17.56 -15.62 -6.65
CA THR A 102 16.52 -16.58 -6.24
C THR A 102 15.18 -15.93 -5.90
N SER A 103 15.15 -14.61 -5.68
CA SER A 103 13.97 -13.90 -5.21
C SER A 103 13.90 -12.48 -5.76
N ASN A 104 12.97 -12.25 -6.68
CA ASN A 104 12.68 -10.94 -7.25
C ASN A 104 11.43 -10.31 -6.60
N CYS A 105 11.48 -10.13 -5.27
CA CYS A 105 10.41 -9.48 -4.54
C CYS A 105 10.19 -8.02 -4.95
N PHE A 106 11.24 -7.34 -5.47
CA PHE A 106 11.10 -5.98 -5.99
C PHE A 106 10.11 -5.92 -7.14
N LEU A 107 10.26 -6.77 -8.16
CA LEU A 107 9.34 -6.80 -9.29
C LEU A 107 7.93 -7.16 -8.83
N ARG A 108 7.79 -8.28 -8.12
CA ARG A 108 6.49 -8.79 -7.63
C ARG A 108 5.72 -7.74 -6.84
N PHE A 109 6.40 -6.96 -6.00
CA PHE A 109 5.75 -5.91 -5.21
C PHE A 109 5.17 -4.78 -6.06
N HIS A 110 5.72 -4.48 -7.24
CA HIS A 110 5.26 -3.39 -8.10
C HIS A 110 4.39 -3.87 -9.29
N THR A 111 4.15 -5.18 -9.41
CA THR A 111 3.35 -5.78 -10.51
C THR A 111 2.17 -6.64 -10.06
N GLU A 112 2.16 -7.14 -8.81
CA GLU A 112 1.10 -7.99 -8.23
C GLU A 112 0.35 -7.25 -7.11
#